data_AF-A0A522UGI5-F1
#
_entry.id   AF-A0A522UGI5-F1
#
_cell.length_a   1.000
_cell.length_b   1.000
_cell.length_c   1.000
_cell.angle_alpha   90.00
_cell.angle_beta   90.00
_cell.angle_gamma   90.00
#
_symmetry.space_group_name_H-M   'P 1'
#
loop_
_entity.id
_entity.type
_entity.pdbx_description
1 polymer ?
#
loop_
_entity_poly.entity_id
_entity_poly.type
_entity_poly.pdbx_seq_one_letter_code
_entity_poly.pdbx_strand_id
1 'polypeptide(L)'
;MKKSHIQTTVRWIVGLFFLAVALPKLAAPLELALAIFRYHLLPDALINLTALVLPWVELVAAVTLLLAPSSWRKAATVLLAGLLLVFTAAIAISLARGLDISCGCFTLKPGLGHIGAWSIIRNLTLLTMTIWAVWNRPRKGELEQKRAKRTK
;
A
#
# COMPACT_ATOMS: atom_id res chain seq x y z
N MET A 1 22.02 -0.19 -18.60
CA MET A 1 21.03 0.91 -18.52
C MET A 1 19.60 0.48 -18.12
N LYS A 2 19.16 -0.79 -18.25
CA LYS A 2 17.73 -1.16 -18.04
C LYS A 2 17.22 -1.26 -16.58
N LYS A 3 18.05 -1.66 -15.60
CA LYS A 3 17.57 -1.97 -14.23
C LYS A 3 17.14 -0.75 -13.40
N SER A 4 17.72 0.43 -13.59
CA SER A 4 17.40 1.63 -12.78
C SER A 4 16.08 2.30 -13.17
N HIS A 5 15.71 2.26 -14.45
CA HIS A 5 14.44 2.83 -14.92
C HIS A 5 13.26 2.02 -14.40
N ILE A 6 13.33 0.69 -14.44
CA ILE A 6 12.24 -0.20 -13.97
C ILE A 6 11.92 0.04 -12.50
N GLN A 7 12.93 0.20 -11.64
CA GLN A 7 12.72 0.49 -10.21
C GLN A 7 12.05 1.83 -9.98
N THR A 8 12.40 2.83 -10.78
CA THR A 8 11.81 4.15 -10.69
C THR A 8 10.34 4.09 -11.12
N THR A 9 10.03 3.39 -12.21
CA THR A 9 8.66 3.17 -12.69
C THR A 9 7.80 2.45 -11.65
N VAL A 10 8.27 1.30 -11.12
CA VAL A 10 7.52 0.54 -10.10
C VAL A 10 7.26 1.40 -8.87
N ARG A 11 8.24 2.20 -8.43
CA ARG A 11 8.07 3.12 -7.31
C ARG A 11 6.99 4.17 -7.57
N TRP A 12 6.98 4.77 -8.75
CA TRP A 12 5.95 5.73 -9.13
C TRP A 12 4.57 5.08 -9.18
N ILE A 13 4.45 3.89 -9.75
CA ILE A 13 3.19 3.13 -9.80
C ILE A 13 2.66 2.88 -8.38
N VAL A 14 3.48 2.29 -7.50
CA VAL A 14 3.08 1.96 -6.12
C VAL A 14 2.74 3.23 -5.34
N GLY A 15 3.58 4.26 -5.41
CA GLY A 15 3.35 5.52 -4.69
C GLY A 15 2.10 6.25 -5.15
N LEU A 16 1.87 6.37 -6.46
CA LEU A 16 0.66 6.99 -7.01
C LEU A 16 -0.59 6.19 -6.70
N PHE A 17 -0.51 4.85 -6.74
CA PHE A 17 -1.62 3.99 -6.35
C PHE A 17 -2.04 4.24 -4.90
N PHE A 18 -1.08 4.27 -3.97
CA PHE A 18 -1.38 4.55 -2.57
C PHE A 18 -1.91 5.96 -2.34
N LEU A 19 -1.40 6.97 -3.05
CA LEU A 19 -1.97 8.32 -3.01
C LEU A 19 -3.43 8.33 -3.47
N ALA A 20 -3.72 7.69 -4.61
CA ALA A 20 -5.07 7.64 -5.18
C ALA A 20 -6.07 6.92 -4.27
N VAL A 21 -5.61 5.93 -3.48
CA VAL A 21 -6.44 5.18 -2.54
C VAL A 21 -6.55 5.86 -1.17
N ALA A 22 -5.52 6.58 -0.72
CA ALA A 22 -5.52 7.28 0.57
C ALA A 22 -6.39 8.54 0.57
N LEU A 23 -6.43 9.29 -0.55
CA LEU A 23 -7.19 10.55 -0.63
C LEU A 23 -8.71 10.35 -0.42
N PRO A 24 -9.40 9.38 -1.06
CA PRO A 24 -10.80 9.11 -0.79
C PRO A 24 -11.08 8.69 0.66
N LYS A 25 -10.14 7.97 1.29
CA LYS A 25 -10.26 7.55 2.69
C LYS A 25 -10.22 8.75 3.66
N LEU A 26 -9.42 9.78 3.34
CA LEU A 26 -9.39 11.03 4.10
C LEU A 26 -10.67 11.86 3.92
N ALA A 27 -11.27 11.83 2.73
CA ALA A 27 -12.49 12.55 2.44
C ALA A 27 -13.74 11.93 3.12
N ALA A 28 -13.68 10.64 3.46
CA ALA A 28 -14.81 9.90 4.04
C ALA A 28 -14.38 9.02 5.23
N PRO A 29 -13.91 9.60 6.35
CA PRO A 29 -13.45 8.84 7.51
C PRO A 29 -14.57 8.03 8.18
N LEU A 30 -15.82 8.52 8.12
CA LEU A 30 -16.99 7.79 8.64
C LEU A 30 -17.23 6.48 7.89
N GLU A 31 -17.13 6.50 6.56
CA GLU A 31 -17.29 5.30 5.73
C GLU A 31 -16.19 4.27 6.01
N LEU A 32 -14.96 4.76 6.24
CA LEU A 32 -13.84 3.90 6.63
C LEU A 32 -14.05 3.30 8.03
N ALA A 33 -14.54 4.07 9.00
CA ALA A 33 -14.86 3.56 10.34
C ALA A 33 -15.94 2.47 10.28
N LEU A 34 -17.01 2.67 9.49
CA LEU A 34 -18.05 1.68 9.28
C LEU A 34 -17.52 0.41 8.61
N ALA A 35 -16.61 0.56 7.63
CA ALA A 35 -15.94 -0.58 7.01
C ALA A 35 -15.08 -1.36 8.02
N ILE A 36 -14.32 -0.67 8.87
CA ILE A 36 -13.48 -1.29 9.91
C ILE A 36 -14.35 -1.99 10.97
N PHE A 37 -15.44 -1.37 11.40
CA PHE A 37 -16.38 -1.94 12.37
C PHE A 37 -16.95 -3.27 11.90
N ARG A 38 -17.36 -3.34 10.63
CA ARG A 38 -17.90 -4.56 10.03
C ARG A 38 -16.89 -5.70 9.91
N TYR A 39 -15.59 -5.42 9.93
CA TYR A 39 -14.59 -6.49 9.98
C TYR A 39 -14.57 -7.23 11.32
N HIS A 40 -15.14 -6.66 12.40
CA HIS A 40 -15.09 -7.25 13.75
C HIS A 40 -13.67 -7.72 14.13
N LEU A 41 -12.67 -6.92 13.74
CA LEU A 41 -11.25 -7.20 13.95
C LEU A 41 -10.64 -6.32 15.06
N LEU A 42 -11.16 -5.11 15.23
CA LEU A 42 -10.69 -4.13 16.21
C LEU A 42 -11.79 -3.85 17.24
N PRO A 43 -11.44 -3.52 18.49
CA PRO A 43 -12.40 -3.07 19.50
C PRO A 43 -12.91 -1.65 19.17
N ASP A 44 -14.14 -1.35 19.58
CA ASP A 44 -14.87 -0.13 19.19
C ASP A 44 -14.10 1.17 19.46
N ALA A 45 -13.39 1.24 20.59
CA ALA A 45 -12.58 2.40 20.96
C ALA A 45 -11.46 2.72 19.96
N LEU A 46 -10.92 1.72 19.25
CA LEU A 46 -9.83 1.89 18.30
C LEU A 46 -10.32 2.15 16.87
N ILE A 47 -11.60 1.93 16.56
CA ILE A 47 -12.11 2.03 15.19
C ILE A 47 -11.99 3.46 14.68
N ASN A 48 -12.48 4.44 15.45
CA ASN A 48 -12.44 5.85 15.06
C ASN A 48 -11.00 6.36 14.96
N LEU A 49 -10.14 5.97 15.91
CA LEU A 49 -8.73 6.33 15.89
C LEU A 49 -8.03 5.76 14.65
N THR A 50 -8.29 4.49 14.33
CA THR A 50 -7.72 3.82 13.17
C THR A 50 -8.22 4.45 11.87
N ALA A 51 -9.52 4.73 11.75
CA ALA A 51 -10.09 5.39 10.59
C ALA A 51 -9.50 6.79 10.34
N LEU A 52 -9.10 7.50 11.41
CA LEU A 52 -8.45 8.80 11.29
C LEU A 52 -6.96 8.68 10.97
N VAL A 53 -6.22 7.84 11.69
CA VAL A 53 -4.74 7.78 11.60
C VAL A 53 -4.27 7.02 10.37
N LEU A 54 -4.95 5.92 10.02
CA LEU A 54 -4.51 5.01 8.96
C LEU A 54 -4.36 5.70 7.59
N PRO A 55 -5.31 6.54 7.13
CA PRO A 55 -5.15 7.24 5.85
C PRO A 55 -3.98 8.23 5.85
N TRP A 56 -3.69 8.88 6.98
CA TRP A 56 -2.52 9.76 7.12
C TRP A 56 -1.22 8.96 7.03
N VAL A 57 -1.14 7.80 7.68
CA VAL A 57 0.03 6.92 7.60
C VAL A 57 0.26 6.45 6.15
N GLU A 58 -0.80 6.04 5.45
CA GLU A 58 -0.72 5.67 4.03
C GLU A 58 -0.23 6.83 3.16
N LEU A 59 -0.79 8.02 3.36
CA LEU A 59 -0.46 9.22 2.59
C LEU A 59 1.00 9.63 2.79
N VAL A 60 1.44 9.75 4.06
CA VAL A 60 2.81 10.14 4.39
C VAL A 60 3.80 9.11 3.87
N ALA A 61 3.50 7.82 3.98
CA ALA A 61 4.35 6.76 3.45
C ALA A 61 4.45 6.82 1.92
N ALA A 62 3.33 7.07 1.22
CA ALA A 62 3.32 7.21 -0.24
C ALA A 62 4.11 8.43 -0.72
N VAL A 63 3.91 9.58 -0.08
CA VAL A 63 4.67 10.82 -0.38
C VAL A 63 6.16 10.61 -0.11
N THR A 64 6.51 9.98 1.01
CA THR A 64 7.89 9.66 1.38
C THR A 64 8.53 8.72 0.36
N LEU A 65 7.78 7.72 -0.13
CA LEU A 65 8.26 6.80 -1.16
C LEU A 65 8.61 7.54 -2.47
N LEU A 66 7.82 8.54 -2.85
CA LEU A 66 7.99 9.30 -4.09
C LEU A 66 9.11 10.36 -3.99
N LEU A 67 9.08 11.17 -2.93
CA LEU A 67 9.87 12.40 -2.83
C LEU A 67 11.12 12.29 -1.96
N ALA A 68 11.12 11.44 -0.93
CA ALA A 68 12.19 11.46 0.07
C ALA A 68 13.52 10.83 -0.41
N PRO A 69 14.65 11.06 0.29
CA PRO A 69 15.94 10.44 -0.02
C PRO A 69 15.94 8.90 0.12
N SER A 70 16.94 8.24 -0.48
CA SER A 70 17.01 6.76 -0.56
C SER A 70 16.87 6.03 0.78
N SER A 71 17.34 6.63 1.88
CA SER A 71 17.26 6.10 3.25
C SER A 71 15.81 6.01 3.74
N TRP A 72 15.05 7.11 3.62
CA TRP A 72 13.65 7.20 4.03
C TRP A 72 12.73 6.36 3.15
N ARG A 73 13.06 6.22 1.85
CA ARG A 73 12.31 5.36 0.94
C ARG A 73 12.23 3.91 1.40
N LYS A 74 13.28 3.37 2.03
CA LYS A 74 13.26 1.98 2.52
C LYS A 74 12.22 1.81 3.63
N ALA A 75 12.21 2.72 4.60
CA ALA A 75 11.24 2.71 5.69
C ALA A 75 9.80 2.84 5.16
N ALA A 76 9.54 3.79 4.26
CA ALA A 76 8.25 3.95 3.61
C ALA A 76 7.81 2.68 2.86
N THR A 77 8.75 2.01 2.19
CA THR A 77 8.45 0.77 1.45
C THR A 77 8.05 -0.38 2.38
N VAL A 78 8.77 -0.56 3.49
CA VAL A 78 8.46 -1.58 4.50
C VAL A 78 7.11 -1.30 5.14
N LEU A 79 6.83 -0.04 5.46
CA LEU A 79 5.56 0.38 6.04
C LEU A 79 4.38 0.09 5.11
N LEU A 80 4.47 0.47 3.83
CA LEU A 80 3.42 0.19 2.83
C LEU A 80 3.24 -1.31 2.60
N ALA A 81 4.33 -2.09 2.55
CA ALA A 81 4.25 -3.55 2.43
C ALA A 81 3.56 -4.19 3.65
N GLY A 82 3.88 -3.72 4.86
CA GLY A 82 3.22 -4.15 6.10
C GLY A 82 1.72 -3.82 6.08
N LEU A 83 1.36 -2.62 5.65
CA LEU A 83 -0.05 -2.22 5.51
C LEU A 83 -0.79 -3.11 4.49
N LEU A 84 -0.20 -3.42 3.33
CA LEU A 84 -0.79 -4.35 2.36
C LEU A 84 -1.03 -5.72 2.98
N LEU A 85 -0.08 -6.25 3.75
CA LEU A 85 -0.24 -7.53 4.44
C LEU A 85 -1.39 -7.50 5.43
N VAL A 86 -1.46 -6.47 6.28
CA VAL A 86 -2.53 -6.30 7.27
C VAL A 86 -3.89 -6.20 6.58
N PHE A 87 -4.04 -5.38 5.54
CA PHE A 87 -5.30 -5.28 4.80
C PHE A 87 -5.68 -6.59 4.10
N THR A 88 -4.70 -7.28 3.53
CA THR A 88 -4.95 -8.57 2.85
C THR A 88 -5.41 -9.61 3.85
N ALA A 89 -4.77 -9.69 5.02
CA ALA A 89 -5.18 -10.59 6.10
C ALA A 89 -6.58 -10.23 6.62
N ALA A 90 -6.88 -8.95 6.84
CA ALA A 90 -8.20 -8.50 7.28
C ALA A 90 -9.31 -8.90 6.29
N ILE A 91 -9.09 -8.68 4.99
CA ILE A 91 -10.04 -9.07 3.94
C ILE A 91 -10.17 -10.61 3.90
N ALA A 92 -9.05 -11.35 3.92
CA ALA A 92 -9.06 -12.81 3.88
C ALA A 92 -9.81 -13.43 5.07
N ILE A 93 -9.58 -12.93 6.29
CA ILE A 93 -10.30 -13.36 7.51
C ILE A 93 -11.80 -13.06 7.38
N SER A 94 -12.16 -11.90 6.84
CA SER A 94 -13.55 -11.50 6.65
C SER A 94 -14.27 -12.40 5.65
N LEU A 95 -13.63 -12.71 4.52
CA LEU A 95 -14.15 -13.67 3.54
C LEU A 95 -14.27 -15.08 4.12
N ALA A 96 -13.28 -15.54 4.90
CA ALA A 96 -13.31 -16.87 5.54
C ALA A 96 -14.44 -17.02 6.57
N ARG A 97 -14.86 -15.91 7.20
CA ARG A 97 -16.03 -15.86 8.10
C ARG A 97 -17.37 -15.78 7.36
N GLY A 98 -17.36 -15.78 6.03
CA GLY A 98 -18.57 -15.66 5.20
C GLY A 98 -19.17 -14.25 5.21
N LEU A 99 -18.43 -13.22 5.66
CA LEU A 99 -18.88 -11.84 5.47
C LEU A 99 -18.69 -11.48 4.00
N ASP A 100 -19.76 -11.62 3.23
CA ASP A 100 -19.77 -11.21 1.84
C ASP A 100 -19.94 -9.68 1.74
N ILE A 101 -18.81 -9.00 1.70
CA ILE A 101 -18.72 -7.53 1.50
C ILE A 101 -19.24 -7.15 0.09
N SER A 102 -19.46 -8.14 -0.79
CA SER A 102 -20.00 -8.00 -2.14
C SER A 102 -21.54 -8.01 -2.18
N CYS A 103 -22.23 -8.45 -1.12
CA CYS A 103 -23.69 -8.43 -1.04
C CYS A 103 -24.23 -7.01 -0.80
N GLY A 104 -24.04 -6.11 -1.79
CA GLY A 104 -24.82 -4.88 -1.99
C GLY A 104 -24.76 -3.78 -0.90
N CYS A 105 -24.15 -4.02 0.25
CA CYS A 105 -24.15 -3.08 1.37
C CYS A 105 -23.19 -1.89 1.18
N PHE A 106 -22.23 -1.99 0.23
CA PHE A 106 -21.21 -0.98 -0.07
C PHE A 106 -21.41 -0.24 -1.41
N THR A 107 -22.54 -0.42 -2.08
CA THR A 107 -22.85 0.27 -3.35
C THR A 107 -23.16 1.78 -3.17
N LEU A 108 -22.93 2.36 -1.98
CA LEU A 108 -23.39 3.71 -1.68
C LEU A 108 -22.51 4.84 -2.23
N LYS A 109 -21.26 4.60 -2.66
CA LYS A 109 -20.50 5.60 -3.45
C LYS A 109 -19.54 4.99 -4.49
N PRO A 110 -19.62 5.42 -5.77
CA PRO A 110 -18.59 5.13 -6.76
C PRO A 110 -17.30 5.86 -6.37
N GLY A 111 -16.35 5.14 -5.77
CA GLY A 111 -15.07 5.70 -5.33
C GLY A 111 -14.34 4.90 -4.25
N LEU A 112 -15.05 4.07 -3.48
CA LEU A 112 -14.46 3.23 -2.43
C LEU A 112 -14.03 1.83 -2.91
N GLY A 113 -14.32 1.49 -4.17
CA GLY A 113 -13.87 0.27 -4.85
C GLY A 113 -14.53 -1.02 -4.33
N HIS A 114 -14.57 -2.05 -5.17
CA HIS A 114 -15.08 -3.36 -4.76
C HIS A 114 -14.11 -4.03 -3.77
N ILE A 115 -14.47 -4.07 -2.49
CA ILE A 115 -13.75 -4.79 -1.44
C ILE A 115 -14.21 -6.24 -1.48
N GLY A 116 -13.33 -7.14 -1.94
CA GLY A 116 -13.63 -8.56 -2.14
C GLY A 116 -12.40 -9.33 -2.61
N ALA A 117 -12.58 -10.51 -3.21
CA ALA A 117 -11.46 -11.36 -3.67
C ALA A 117 -10.50 -10.62 -4.65
N TRP A 118 -11.03 -9.72 -5.47
CA TRP A 118 -10.22 -8.88 -6.36
C TRP A 118 -9.24 -7.96 -5.60
N SER A 119 -9.63 -7.48 -4.42
CA SER A 119 -8.76 -6.66 -3.58
C SER A 119 -7.57 -7.46 -3.03
N ILE A 120 -7.74 -8.77 -2.78
CA ILE A 120 -6.64 -9.65 -2.39
C ILE A 120 -5.62 -9.76 -3.54
N ILE A 121 -6.09 -10.06 -4.75
CA ILE A 121 -5.21 -10.19 -5.95
C ILE A 121 -4.46 -8.88 -6.20
N ARG A 122 -5.16 -7.75 -6.15
CA ARG A 122 -4.56 -6.41 -6.29
C ARG A 122 -3.50 -6.17 -5.23
N ASN A 123 -3.79 -6.46 -3.96
CA ASN A 123 -2.85 -6.24 -2.86
C ASN A 123 -1.61 -7.15 -2.97
N LEU A 124 -1.78 -8.42 -3.34
CA LEU A 124 -0.68 -9.36 -3.58
C LEU A 124 0.20 -8.91 -4.75
N THR A 125 -0.41 -8.40 -5.82
CA THR A 125 0.32 -7.84 -6.97
C THR A 125 1.16 -6.63 -6.56
N LEU A 126 0.58 -5.71 -5.77
CA LEU A 126 1.31 -4.56 -5.26
C LEU A 126 2.41 -4.97 -4.27
N LEU A 127 2.15 -5.96 -3.42
CA LEU A 127 3.11 -6.45 -2.44
C LEU A 127 4.34 -7.05 -3.13
N THR A 128 4.11 -7.92 -4.11
CA THR A 128 5.20 -8.55 -4.89
C THR A 128 6.02 -7.51 -5.64
N MET A 129 5.38 -6.52 -6.29
CA MET A 129 6.08 -5.40 -6.93
C MET A 129 6.92 -4.59 -5.93
N THR A 130 6.36 -4.33 -4.75
CA THR A 130 7.00 -3.53 -3.70
C THR A 130 8.24 -4.24 -3.13
N ILE A 131 8.13 -5.54 -2.84
CA ILE A 131 9.25 -6.37 -2.36
C ILE A 131 10.33 -6.50 -3.45
N TRP A 132 9.93 -6.77 -4.69
CA TRP A 132 10.84 -6.91 -5.82
C TRP A 132 11.67 -5.62 -6.06
N ALA A 133 11.03 -4.45 -5.94
CA ALA A 133 11.71 -3.15 -6.10
C ALA A 133 12.77 -2.89 -5.02
N VAL A 134 12.62 -3.45 -3.82
CA VAL A 134 13.62 -3.36 -2.74
C VAL A 134 14.74 -4.36 -2.93
N TRP A 135 14.41 -5.62 -3.22
CA TRP A 135 15.38 -6.70 -3.34
C TRP A 135 16.39 -6.45 -4.46
N ASN A 136 15.92 -5.91 -5.59
CA ASN A 136 16.77 -5.66 -6.75
C ASN A 136 17.55 -4.34 -6.68
N ARG A 137 17.50 -3.55 -5.59
CA ARG A 137 18.24 -2.27 -5.53
C ARG A 137 19.74 -2.54 -5.69
N PRO A 138 20.39 -2.05 -6.75
CA PRO A 138 21.82 -2.23 -6.91
C PRO A 138 22.53 -1.57 -5.71
N ARG A 139 23.36 -2.34 -4.99
CA ARG A 139 24.15 -1.79 -3.88
C ARG A 139 25.01 -0.65 -4.41
N LYS A 140 25.13 0.42 -3.63
CA LYS A 140 25.92 1.61 -3.98
C LYS A 140 27.32 1.22 -4.48
N GLY A 141 27.96 0.23 -3.85
CA GLY A 141 29.27 -0.30 -4.25
C GLY A 141 29.32 -1.00 -5.62
N GLU A 142 28.22 -1.58 -6.10
CA GLU A 142 28.17 -2.25 -7.41
C GLU A 142 28.07 -1.23 -8.57
N LEU A 143 27.46 -0.07 -8.31
CA LEU A 143 27.40 1.05 -9.27
C LEU A 143 28.74 1.78 -9.38
N GLU A 144 29.44 1.98 -8.25
CA GLU A 144 30.78 2.57 -8.20
C GLU A 144 31.79 1.72 -8.98
N GLN A 145 31.80 0.40 -8.78
CA GLN A 145 32.64 -0.52 -9.54
C GLN A 145 32.30 -0.55 -11.04
N LYS A 146 31.01 -0.50 -11.39
CA LYS A 146 30.58 -0.42 -12.81
C LYS A 146 30.99 0.89 -13.47
N ARG A 147 30.97 2.01 -12.74
CA ARG A 147 31.51 3.29 -13.23
C ARG A 147 33.01 3.19 -13.41
N ALA A 148 33.75 2.71 -12.41
CA ALA A 148 35.21 2.54 -12.48
C ALA A 148 35.66 1.63 -13.64
N LYS A 149 34.90 0.57 -13.95
CA LYS A 149 35.14 -0.31 -15.11
C LYS A 149 34.74 0.28 -16.47
N ARG A 150 33.93 1.35 -16.51
CA ARG A 150 33.49 2.00 -17.76
C ARG A 150 34.39 3.19 -18.13
N THR A 151 35.20 3.66 -17.19
CA THR A 151 36.17 4.75 -17.39
C THR A 151 37.58 4.24 -17.73
N LYS A 152 37.82 2.93 -17.59
CA LYS A 152 38.94 2.21 -18.18
C LYS A 152 38.51 1.60 -19.50
#